data_AF-A0A821FTN8-F1
#
_entry.id   AF-A0A821FTN8-F1
#
_cell.length_a   1.000
_cell.length_b   1.000
_cell.length_c   1.000
_cell.angle_alpha   90.00
_cell.angle_beta   90.00
_cell.angle_gamma   90.00
#
_symmetry.space_group_name_H-M   'P 1'
#
loop_
_entity.id
_entity.type
_entity.pdbx_description
1 polymer ?
#
loop_
_entity_poly.entity_id
_entity_poly.type
_entity_poly.pdbx_seq_one_letter_code
_entity_poly.pdbx_strand_id
1 'polypeptide(L)'
;STSYFNKAQISTCRTQVEESLEDFFETYTQVRETPRHSTLSNTDAIHLNTFLLLILRLVHTTITAVEKSKIPGAHFDTDLDSTTNVPKLKEPFNWKKPFDDLAAYIDKRPSFGKLVRSIKTSLSVLVSAIGVISFRERLQAYDWVYWAPMTTELVSESSEGGTLRLSFHRLMAVLLGSTYAYVIVLVTQNHIAVRICISLFVGLMGYLKTDPRREYFATVCAQSASIITFLSNRTGQMNSLNQAVLARTSLTFLGIFIHVIISNLLLPITARALIKKKGNHSFMLFKPKK
;
A
#
# COMPACT_ATOMS: atom_id res chain seq x y z
N SER A 1 -2.74 -26.58 2.39
CA SER A 1 -4.09 -26.25 2.91
C SER A 1 -4.20 -24.73 2.97
N THR A 2 -4.62 -24.10 1.86
CA THR A 2 -4.86 -22.66 1.79
C THR A 2 -6.25 -22.37 2.32
N SER A 3 -6.32 -21.84 3.55
CA SER A 3 -7.54 -21.39 4.20
C SER A 3 -8.15 -20.24 3.39
N TYR A 4 -9.18 -20.55 2.60
CA TYR A 4 -10.07 -19.55 2.03
C TYR A 4 -10.71 -18.79 3.19
N PHE A 5 -10.56 -17.46 3.22
CA PHE A 5 -11.32 -16.62 4.15
C PHE A 5 -12.81 -16.92 3.96
N ASN A 6 -13.46 -17.39 5.03
CA ASN A 6 -14.89 -17.71 5.00
C ASN A 6 -15.66 -16.41 4.71
N LYS A 7 -16.68 -16.46 3.85
CA LYS A 7 -17.54 -15.29 3.55
C LYS A 7 -18.02 -14.58 4.81
N ALA A 8 -18.30 -15.34 5.87
CA ALA A 8 -18.70 -14.81 7.17
C ALA A 8 -17.62 -13.93 7.84
N GLN A 9 -16.33 -14.25 7.67
CA GLN A 9 -15.24 -13.42 8.22
C GLN A 9 -15.08 -12.11 7.46
N ILE A 10 -15.31 -12.11 6.15
CA ILE A 10 -15.24 -10.90 5.32
C ILE A 10 -16.41 -9.97 5.66
N SER A 11 -17.63 -10.50 5.82
CA SER A 11 -18.77 -9.69 6.23
C SER A 11 -18.57 -9.10 7.63
N THR A 12 -18.07 -9.88 8.58
CA THR A 12 -17.80 -9.41 9.96
C THR A 12 -16.72 -8.32 9.97
N CYS A 13 -15.66 -8.48 9.19
CA CYS A 13 -14.60 -7.47 9.05
C CYS A 13 -15.16 -6.17 8.46
N ARG A 14 -16.06 -6.26 7.47
CA ARG A 14 -16.73 -5.10 6.90
C ARG A 14 -17.57 -4.36 7.94
N THR A 15 -18.39 -5.07 8.71
CA THR A 15 -19.24 -4.45 9.74
C THR A 15 -18.39 -3.79 10.83
N GLN A 16 -17.31 -4.44 11.28
CA GLN A 16 -16.39 -3.86 12.26
C GLN A 16 -15.68 -2.61 11.74
N VAL A 17 -15.33 -2.58 10.45
CA VAL A 17 -14.73 -1.40 9.83
C VAL A 17 -15.76 -0.28 9.73
N GLU A 18 -16.98 -0.57 9.29
CA GLU A 18 -18.08 0.41 9.22
C GLU A 18 -18.41 0.99 10.62
N GLU A 19 -18.52 0.14 11.64
CA GLU A 19 -18.80 0.54 13.03
C GLU A 19 -17.65 1.35 13.65
N SER A 20 -16.39 0.93 13.44
CA SER A 20 -15.22 1.71 13.89
C SER A 20 -15.11 3.08 13.20
N LEU A 21 -15.64 3.19 11.98
CA LEU A 21 -15.66 4.43 11.22
C LEU A 21 -16.77 5.37 11.71
N GLU A 22 -17.95 4.84 12.01
CA GLU A 22 -19.04 5.60 12.63
C GLU A 22 -18.60 6.15 13.99
N ASP A 23 -17.99 5.32 14.84
CA ASP A 23 -17.50 5.72 16.16
C ASP A 23 -16.37 6.78 16.06
N PHE A 24 -15.47 6.62 15.08
CA PHE A 24 -14.45 7.63 14.78
C PHE A 24 -15.08 8.96 14.35
N PHE A 25 -16.09 8.93 13.47
CA PHE A 25 -16.77 10.14 13.04
C PHE A 25 -17.52 10.81 14.17
N GLU A 26 -18.23 10.05 14.99
CA GLU A 26 -18.98 10.56 16.14
C GLU A 26 -18.03 11.25 17.14
N THR A 27 -16.94 10.56 17.50
CA THR A 27 -15.87 11.12 18.34
C THR A 27 -15.27 12.38 17.73
N TYR A 28 -15.01 12.38 16.41
CA TYR A 28 -14.47 13.54 15.71
C TYR A 28 -15.43 14.73 15.71
N THR A 29 -16.73 14.51 15.48
CA THR A 29 -17.76 15.57 15.60
C THR A 29 -17.85 16.12 17.01
N GLN A 30 -17.81 15.26 18.03
CA GLN A 30 -17.79 15.70 19.43
C GLN A 30 -16.57 16.59 19.75
N VAL A 31 -15.38 16.18 19.29
CA VAL A 31 -14.14 16.95 19.49
C VAL A 31 -14.21 18.29 18.75
N ARG A 32 -14.80 18.33 17.55
CA ARG A 32 -14.99 19.55 16.76
C ARG A 32 -15.96 20.54 17.43
N GLU A 33 -17.05 20.04 18.00
CA GLU A 33 -18.08 20.87 18.62
C GLU A 33 -17.68 21.42 19.99
N THR A 34 -16.59 20.93 20.58
CA THR A 34 -16.08 21.42 21.86
C THR A 34 -15.18 22.64 21.65
N PRO A 35 -15.63 23.88 21.90
CA PRO A 35 -15.01 25.10 21.34
C PRO A 35 -13.78 25.61 22.11
N ARG A 36 -13.16 24.77 22.97
CA ARG A 36 -12.14 25.27 23.91
C ARG A 36 -10.71 25.30 23.40
N HIS A 37 -10.35 24.68 22.27
CA HIS A 37 -8.93 24.59 21.86
C HIS A 37 -8.59 24.61 20.35
N SER A 38 -9.48 24.99 19.44
CA SER A 38 -9.18 24.88 17.99
C SER A 38 -8.50 26.14 17.42
N THR A 39 -7.16 26.16 17.43
CA THR A 39 -6.34 26.99 16.52
C THR A 39 -6.24 26.39 15.10
N LEU A 40 -6.88 25.26 14.85
CA LEU A 40 -6.95 24.63 13.54
C LEU A 40 -7.90 25.42 12.64
N SER A 41 -7.41 25.92 11.51
CA SER A 41 -8.21 26.66 10.54
C SER A 41 -9.40 25.81 10.08
N ASN A 42 -10.61 26.40 10.04
CA ASN A 42 -11.81 25.74 9.54
C ASN A 42 -11.61 25.11 8.15
N THR A 43 -10.72 25.69 7.35
CA THR A 43 -10.35 25.21 6.02
C THR A 43 -9.61 23.87 6.08
N ASP A 44 -8.68 23.69 7.03
CA ASP A 44 -7.90 22.47 7.19
C ASP A 44 -8.78 21.31 7.68
N ALA A 45 -9.75 21.60 8.55
CA ALA A 45 -10.74 20.63 9.00
C ALA A 45 -11.64 20.17 7.84
N ILE A 46 -12.09 21.08 6.98
CA ILE A 46 -12.88 20.74 5.79
C ILE A 46 -12.07 19.89 4.80
N HIS A 47 -10.79 20.22 4.59
CA HIS A 47 -9.91 19.43 3.74
C HIS A 47 -9.64 18.03 4.30
N LEU A 48 -9.41 17.91 5.61
CA LEU A 48 -9.23 16.62 6.28
C LEU A 48 -10.50 15.76 6.19
N ASN A 49 -11.66 16.37 6.38
CA ASN A 49 -12.94 15.66 6.33
C ASN A 49 -13.27 15.19 4.90
N THR A 50 -13.03 16.05 3.91
CA THR A 50 -13.16 15.68 2.49
C THR A 50 -12.20 14.56 2.10
N PHE A 51 -10.97 14.60 2.63
CA PHE A 51 -9.95 13.58 2.41
C PHE A 51 -10.31 12.23 3.05
N LEU A 52 -10.79 12.23 4.30
CA LEU A 52 -11.32 11.06 4.99
C LEU A 52 -12.48 10.43 4.22
N LEU A 53 -13.45 11.23 3.77
CA LEU A 53 -14.58 10.76 2.96
C LEU A 53 -14.14 10.15 1.63
N LEU A 54 -13.09 10.70 1.00
CA LEU A 54 -12.50 10.12 -0.21
C LEU A 54 -11.82 8.77 0.07
N ILE A 55 -11.07 8.66 1.17
CA ILE A 55 -10.48 7.38 1.61
C ILE A 55 -11.58 6.35 1.81
N LEU A 56 -12.60 6.69 2.59
CA LEU A 56 -13.76 5.85 2.86
C LEU A 56 -14.45 5.37 1.60
N ARG A 57 -14.70 6.27 0.65
CA ARG A 57 -15.34 5.93 -0.61
C ARG A 57 -14.46 5.00 -1.44
N LEU A 58 -13.14 5.16 -1.39
CA LEU A 58 -12.16 4.30 -2.06
C LEU A 58 -12.08 2.90 -1.40
N VAL A 59 -12.07 2.84 -0.07
CA VAL A 59 -12.11 1.59 0.70
C VAL A 59 -13.41 0.86 0.43
N HIS A 60 -14.54 1.55 0.48
CA HIS A 60 -15.84 0.97 0.19
C HIS A 60 -15.94 0.48 -1.26
N THR A 61 -15.45 1.24 -2.24
CA THR A 61 -15.46 0.78 -3.65
C THR A 61 -14.52 -0.39 -3.90
N THR A 62 -13.35 -0.42 -3.26
CA THR A 62 -12.42 -1.56 -3.37
C THR A 62 -12.98 -2.81 -2.68
N ILE A 63 -13.56 -2.70 -1.48
CA ILE A 63 -14.25 -3.80 -0.80
C ILE A 63 -15.44 -4.27 -1.63
N THR A 64 -16.28 -3.35 -2.14
CA THR A 64 -17.43 -3.70 -2.98
C THR A 64 -17.01 -4.37 -4.30
N ALA A 65 -15.90 -3.92 -4.90
CA ALA A 65 -15.34 -4.53 -6.11
C ALA A 65 -14.81 -5.95 -5.83
N VAL A 66 -14.15 -6.15 -4.69
CA VAL A 66 -13.68 -7.46 -4.22
C VAL A 66 -14.88 -8.38 -3.89
N GLU A 67 -15.92 -7.86 -3.23
CA GLU A 67 -17.10 -8.63 -2.81
C GLU A 67 -18.00 -9.04 -3.99
N LYS A 68 -18.15 -8.16 -4.99
CA LYS A 68 -18.81 -8.51 -6.26
C LYS A 68 -17.97 -9.46 -7.11
N SER A 69 -16.66 -9.54 -6.88
CA SER A 69 -15.82 -10.57 -7.48
C SER A 69 -16.04 -11.91 -6.76
N LYS A 70 -17.06 -12.67 -7.17
CA LYS A 70 -17.19 -14.09 -6.78
C LYS A 70 -16.01 -14.87 -7.35
N ILE A 71 -14.88 -14.94 -6.64
CA ILE A 71 -13.70 -15.70 -7.09
C ILE A 71 -13.16 -16.53 -5.91
N PRO A 72 -13.22 -17.87 -5.98
CA PRO A 72 -12.46 -18.73 -5.08
C PRO A 72 -10.97 -18.59 -5.41
N GLY A 73 -10.19 -18.12 -4.45
CA GLY A 73 -8.75 -17.85 -4.59
C GLY A 73 -7.82 -19.07 -4.58
N ALA A 74 -6.55 -18.79 -4.85
CA ALA A 74 -5.37 -19.58 -4.49
C ALA A 74 -5.11 -20.92 -5.22
N HIS A 75 -4.52 -20.82 -6.42
CA HIS A 75 -3.19 -21.42 -6.65
C HIS A 75 -2.57 -20.78 -7.90
N PHE A 76 -1.60 -19.88 -7.70
CA PHE A 76 -0.76 -19.36 -8.77
C PHE A 76 0.68 -19.31 -8.24
N ASP A 77 1.28 -20.49 -8.23
CA ASP A 77 2.73 -20.70 -8.15
C ASP A 77 3.00 -22.14 -8.58
N THR A 78 3.12 -22.36 -9.89
CA THR A 78 3.89 -23.39 -10.61
C THR A 78 3.42 -23.41 -12.08
N ASP A 79 4.33 -23.65 -13.02
CA ASP A 79 4.09 -23.88 -14.46
C ASP A 79 3.95 -22.67 -15.39
N LEU A 80 4.94 -21.77 -15.34
CA LEU A 80 5.28 -20.93 -16.51
C LEU A 80 6.69 -21.24 -17.05
N ASP A 81 7.08 -22.51 -17.04
CA ASP A 81 8.37 -23.03 -17.55
C ASP A 81 8.24 -23.98 -18.77
N SER A 82 7.15 -23.90 -19.55
CA SER A 82 7.11 -24.60 -20.84
C SER A 82 6.55 -23.74 -21.96
N THR A 83 7.45 -23.14 -22.76
CA THR A 83 7.23 -22.93 -24.19
C THR A 83 8.57 -22.83 -24.89
N THR A 84 8.92 -23.93 -25.54
CA THR A 84 9.93 -24.11 -26.58
C THR A 84 9.56 -23.35 -27.86
N ASN A 85 10.60 -22.94 -28.58
CA ASN A 85 10.67 -22.60 -30.01
C ASN A 85 10.07 -21.25 -30.47
N VAL A 86 10.94 -20.24 -30.56
CA VAL A 86 10.73 -19.05 -31.42
C VAL A 86 11.86 -18.99 -32.47
N PRO A 87 11.58 -18.67 -33.75
CA PRO A 87 12.55 -18.78 -34.85
C PRO A 87 13.60 -17.67 -34.84
N LYS A 88 14.78 -17.98 -35.39
CA LYS A 88 15.91 -17.07 -35.56
C LYS A 88 15.59 -16.00 -36.62
N LEU A 89 15.57 -14.73 -36.23
CA LEU A 89 15.59 -13.59 -37.15
C LEU A 89 17.02 -12.98 -37.19
N LYS A 90 17.53 -12.76 -38.41
CA LYS A 90 18.85 -12.17 -38.71
C LYS A 90 18.90 -10.67 -38.40
N GLU A 91 20.11 -10.24 -38.06
CA GLU A 91 20.50 -9.06 -37.26
C GLU A 91 20.08 -7.69 -37.80
N PRO A 92 19.53 -6.85 -36.90
CA PRO A 92 20.09 -5.50 -36.70
C PRO A 92 20.19 -5.11 -35.21
N PHE A 93 21.17 -4.25 -34.90
CA PHE A 93 21.49 -3.61 -33.61
C PHE A 93 21.09 -4.40 -32.34
N ASN A 94 22.08 -5.10 -31.79
CA ASN A 94 21.89 -6.11 -30.76
C ASN A 94 21.64 -5.51 -29.35
N TRP A 95 20.46 -4.90 -29.16
CA TRP A 95 19.95 -4.48 -27.83
C TRP A 95 19.96 -5.63 -26.80
N LYS A 96 20.08 -6.88 -27.25
CA LYS A 96 20.05 -8.05 -26.38
C LYS A 96 21.36 -8.29 -25.65
N LYS A 97 22.51 -7.84 -26.15
CA LYS A 97 23.82 -8.03 -25.48
C LYS A 97 23.81 -7.64 -23.99
N PRO A 98 23.38 -6.44 -23.58
CA PRO A 98 23.34 -6.10 -22.15
C PRO A 98 22.34 -6.96 -21.36
N PHE A 99 21.25 -7.42 -21.97
CA PHE A 99 20.30 -8.32 -21.31
C PHE A 99 20.82 -9.76 -21.24
N ASP A 100 21.59 -10.21 -22.22
CA ASP A 100 22.21 -11.52 -22.26
C ASP A 100 23.38 -11.59 -21.27
N ASP A 101 24.19 -10.53 -21.15
CA ASP A 101 25.24 -10.39 -20.13
C ASP A 101 24.65 -10.30 -18.72
N LEU A 102 23.54 -9.56 -18.55
CA LEU A 102 22.82 -9.50 -17.28
C LEU A 102 22.14 -10.84 -16.94
N ALA A 103 21.59 -11.54 -17.92
CA ALA A 103 20.99 -12.86 -17.74
C ALA A 103 22.02 -13.93 -17.42
N ALA A 104 23.21 -13.85 -18.03
CA ALA A 104 24.36 -14.70 -17.70
C ALA A 104 24.90 -14.40 -16.30
N TYR A 105 24.89 -13.12 -15.88
CA TYR A 105 25.28 -12.72 -14.53
C TYR A 105 24.28 -13.15 -13.45
N ILE A 106 22.98 -13.10 -13.74
CA ILE A 106 21.90 -13.39 -12.77
C ILE A 106 21.45 -14.87 -12.80
N ASP A 107 21.95 -15.66 -13.75
CA ASP A 107 21.59 -17.07 -14.01
C ASP A 107 20.06 -17.32 -14.07
N LYS A 108 19.29 -16.29 -14.43
CA LYS A 108 17.83 -16.35 -14.53
C LYS A 108 17.36 -15.65 -15.79
N ARG A 109 16.67 -16.40 -16.65
CA ARG A 109 16.02 -15.83 -17.82
C ARG A 109 14.85 -14.95 -17.38
N PRO A 110 14.75 -13.70 -17.85
CA PRO A 110 13.64 -12.83 -17.51
C PRO A 110 12.35 -13.37 -18.12
N SER A 111 11.43 -13.85 -17.28
CA SER A 111 10.07 -14.15 -17.71
C SER A 111 9.42 -12.85 -18.19
N PHE A 112 8.78 -12.88 -19.37
CA PHE A 112 8.08 -11.73 -19.95
C PHE A 112 7.09 -11.08 -18.96
N GLY A 113 6.41 -11.89 -18.13
CA GLY A 113 5.52 -11.38 -17.09
C GLY A 113 6.24 -10.58 -15.99
N LYS A 114 7.46 -10.96 -15.62
CA LYS A 114 8.30 -10.20 -14.66
C LYS A 114 8.78 -8.89 -15.27
N LEU A 115 9.15 -8.89 -16.56
CA LEU A 115 9.55 -7.68 -17.27
C LEU A 115 8.42 -6.66 -17.36
N VAL A 116 7.25 -7.09 -17.83
CA VAL A 116 6.05 -6.24 -17.92
C VAL A 116 5.68 -5.66 -16.56
N ARG A 117 5.80 -6.45 -15.49
CA ARG A 117 5.56 -5.98 -14.12
C ARG A 117 6.60 -4.94 -13.68
N SER A 118 7.88 -5.17 -13.92
CA SER A 118 8.95 -4.20 -13.59
C SER A 118 8.74 -2.87 -14.31
N ILE A 119 8.32 -2.90 -15.57
CA ILE A 119 7.98 -1.69 -16.33
C ILE A 119 6.76 -0.98 -15.70
N LYS A 120 5.72 -1.75 -15.32
CA LYS A 120 4.52 -1.22 -14.64
C LYS A 120 4.86 -0.54 -13.32
N THR A 121 5.74 -1.12 -12.50
CA THR A 121 6.16 -0.55 -11.22
C THR A 121 7.03 0.69 -11.44
N SER A 122 8.00 0.62 -12.36
CA SER A 122 8.84 1.78 -12.73
C SER A 122 8.00 2.95 -13.23
N LEU A 123 6.99 2.68 -14.08
CA LEU A 123 6.08 3.71 -14.57
C LEU A 123 5.20 4.26 -13.45
N SER A 124 4.77 3.42 -12.51
CA SER A 124 4.02 3.86 -11.33
C SER A 124 4.83 4.82 -10.46
N VAL A 125 6.10 4.48 -10.22
CA VAL A 125 7.03 5.32 -9.46
C VAL A 125 7.28 6.64 -10.19
N LEU A 126 7.51 6.60 -11.51
CA LEU A 126 7.72 7.80 -12.33
C LEU A 126 6.52 8.74 -12.28
N VAL A 127 5.30 8.23 -12.50
CA VAL A 127 4.09 9.06 -12.44
C VAL A 127 3.84 9.55 -11.02
N SER A 128 4.15 8.74 -9.99
CA SER A 128 4.10 9.20 -8.60
C SER A 128 5.05 10.35 -8.34
N ALA A 129 6.29 10.28 -8.85
CA ALA A 129 7.27 11.36 -8.71
C ALA A 129 6.82 12.63 -9.45
N ILE A 130 6.39 12.51 -10.70
CA ILE A 130 5.85 13.63 -11.48
C ILE A 130 4.64 14.24 -10.77
N GLY A 131 3.70 13.42 -10.30
CA GLY A 131 2.52 13.87 -9.57
C GLY A 131 2.89 14.68 -8.34
N VAL A 132 3.82 14.21 -7.51
CA VAL A 132 4.19 14.96 -6.30
C VAL A 132 4.93 16.25 -6.64
N ILE A 133 5.77 16.26 -7.68
CA ILE A 133 6.42 17.49 -8.17
C ILE A 133 5.39 18.50 -8.67
N SER A 134 4.41 18.06 -9.47
CA SER A 134 3.34 18.93 -9.99
C SER A 134 2.42 19.46 -8.90
N PHE A 135 2.10 18.66 -7.89
CA PHE A 135 1.26 19.07 -6.77
C PHE A 135 2.06 19.71 -5.63
N ARG A 136 3.36 19.96 -5.79
CA ARG A 136 4.25 20.46 -4.73
C ARG A 136 3.74 21.76 -4.11
N GLU A 137 3.18 22.67 -4.92
CA GLU A 137 2.64 23.93 -4.42
C GLU A 137 1.39 23.75 -3.56
N ARG A 138 0.57 22.72 -3.82
CA ARG A 138 -0.59 22.41 -2.97
C ARG A 138 -0.23 21.52 -1.79
N LEU A 139 0.83 20.74 -1.94
CA LEU A 139 1.47 19.94 -0.90
C LEU A 139 2.55 20.75 -0.16
N GLN A 140 2.49 22.09 -0.22
CA GLN A 140 3.43 23.12 0.29
C GLN A 140 3.94 22.92 1.73
N ALA A 141 3.44 21.90 2.41
CA ALA A 141 3.77 21.53 3.77
C ALA A 141 4.95 20.53 3.91
N TYR A 142 5.51 19.91 2.86
CA TYR A 142 6.41 18.77 3.08
C TYR A 142 7.71 18.76 2.26
N ASP A 143 8.85 18.92 2.93
CA ASP A 143 10.19 18.70 2.36
C ASP A 143 10.44 17.23 1.96
N TRP A 144 9.58 16.31 2.39
CA TRP A 144 9.76 14.87 2.22
C TRP A 144 8.93 14.29 1.06
N VAL A 145 8.93 15.00 -0.06
CA VAL A 145 8.24 14.67 -1.33
C VAL A 145 8.56 13.25 -1.83
N TYR A 146 9.75 12.72 -1.53
CA TYR A 146 10.21 11.40 -1.97
C TYR A 146 9.40 10.21 -1.40
N TRP A 147 8.59 10.42 -0.37
CA TRP A 147 7.87 9.33 0.29
C TRP A 147 6.76 8.70 -0.53
N ALA A 148 6.10 9.46 -1.40
CA ALA A 148 5.05 8.92 -2.25
C ALA A 148 5.60 7.93 -3.29
N PRO A 149 6.64 8.26 -4.09
CA PRO A 149 7.24 7.29 -5.00
C PRO A 149 7.84 6.08 -4.26
N MET A 150 8.47 6.28 -3.11
CA MET A 150 8.96 5.18 -2.28
C MET A 150 7.82 4.26 -1.79
N THR A 151 6.67 4.83 -1.46
CA THR A 151 5.49 4.05 -1.08
C THR A 151 4.93 3.27 -2.26
N THR A 152 4.86 3.89 -3.44
CA THR A 152 4.46 3.22 -4.68
C THR A 152 5.33 2.00 -4.98
N GLU A 153 6.64 2.12 -4.81
CA GLU A 153 7.58 1.02 -4.97
C GLU A 153 7.34 -0.08 -3.93
N LEU A 154 7.27 0.28 -2.64
CA LEU A 154 7.14 -0.70 -1.55
C LEU A 154 5.78 -1.41 -1.47
N VAL A 155 4.78 -0.89 -2.17
CA VAL A 155 3.45 -1.49 -2.30
C VAL A 155 3.36 -2.39 -3.54
N SER A 156 4.31 -2.27 -4.46
CA SER A 156 4.32 -3.03 -5.71
C SER A 156 4.63 -4.52 -5.46
N GLU A 157 3.60 -5.35 -5.31
CA GLU A 157 3.75 -6.80 -5.17
C GLU A 157 3.55 -7.53 -6.51
N SER A 158 3.90 -8.82 -6.54
CA SER A 158 3.75 -9.69 -7.70
C SER A 158 2.28 -9.95 -8.09
N SER A 159 1.35 -9.86 -7.14
CA SER A 159 -0.07 -10.13 -7.35
C SER A 159 -0.88 -8.88 -7.06
N GLU A 160 -1.87 -8.56 -7.90
CA GLU A 160 -2.73 -7.38 -7.70
C GLU A 160 -3.52 -7.45 -6.37
N GLY A 161 -3.97 -8.65 -5.99
CA GLY A 161 -4.60 -8.86 -4.68
C GLY A 161 -3.61 -8.72 -3.52
N GLY A 162 -2.35 -9.10 -3.75
CA GLY A 162 -1.24 -8.86 -2.82
C GLY A 162 -0.99 -7.37 -2.63
N THR A 163 -0.82 -6.64 -3.74
CA THR A 163 -0.65 -5.18 -3.78
C THR A 163 -1.74 -4.46 -2.99
N LEU A 164 -3.02 -4.78 -3.20
CA LEU A 164 -4.12 -4.15 -2.44
C LEU A 164 -4.01 -4.48 -0.95
N ARG A 165 -3.83 -5.75 -0.59
CA ARG A 165 -3.68 -6.16 0.82
C ARG A 165 -2.50 -5.47 1.49
N LEU A 166 -1.36 -5.38 0.79
CA LEU A 166 -0.14 -4.73 1.26
C LEU A 166 -0.33 -3.21 1.40
N SER A 167 -1.04 -2.59 0.46
CA SER A 167 -1.46 -1.17 0.53
C SER A 167 -2.26 -0.90 1.80
N PHE A 168 -3.27 -1.74 2.08
CA PHE A 168 -4.11 -1.61 3.26
C PHE A 168 -3.30 -1.80 4.54
N HIS A 169 -2.45 -2.83 4.62
CA HIS A 169 -1.56 -3.02 5.78
C HIS A 169 -0.65 -1.83 6.00
N ARG A 170 -0.06 -1.28 4.92
CA ARG A 170 0.80 -0.11 5.00
C ARG A 170 0.03 1.11 5.49
N LEU A 171 -1.16 1.37 4.95
CA LEU A 171 -2.00 2.49 5.35
C LEU A 171 -2.37 2.40 6.83
N MET A 172 -2.84 1.24 7.29
CA MET A 172 -3.17 1.00 8.69
C MET A 172 -1.94 1.12 9.61
N ALA A 173 -0.79 0.60 9.19
CA ALA A 173 0.45 0.69 9.96
C ALA A 173 0.94 2.14 10.10
N VAL A 174 0.89 2.91 9.01
CA VAL A 174 1.25 4.34 9.01
C VAL A 174 0.28 5.13 9.89
N LEU A 175 -1.04 4.91 9.77
CA LEU A 175 -2.04 5.56 10.63
C LEU A 175 -1.79 5.24 12.10
N LEU A 176 -1.68 3.97 12.48
CA LEU A 176 -1.44 3.56 13.86
C LEU A 176 -0.13 4.13 14.42
N GLY A 177 0.96 4.04 13.65
CA GLY A 177 2.27 4.56 14.07
C GLY A 177 2.28 6.08 14.21
N SER A 178 1.54 6.78 13.34
CA SER A 178 1.44 8.24 13.37
C SER A 178 0.57 8.71 14.53
N THR A 179 -0.57 8.05 14.79
CA THR A 179 -1.43 8.33 15.95
C THR A 179 -0.69 8.04 17.26
N TYR A 180 0.05 6.93 17.35
CA TYR A 180 0.85 6.64 18.54
C TYR A 180 1.90 7.72 18.79
N ALA A 181 2.69 8.08 17.77
CA ALA A 181 3.69 9.15 17.87
C ALA A 181 3.06 10.50 18.27
N TYR A 182 1.88 10.81 17.72
CA TYR A 182 1.13 12.01 18.05
C TYR A 182 0.73 12.04 19.54
N VAL A 183 0.09 10.97 20.02
CA VAL A 183 -0.39 10.84 21.41
C VAL A 183 0.78 10.91 22.39
N ILE A 184 1.89 10.19 22.14
CA ILE A 184 3.02 10.22 23.09
C ILE A 184 3.65 11.60 23.19
N VAL A 185 3.79 12.34 22.09
CA VAL A 185 4.37 13.69 22.10
C VAL A 185 3.43 14.67 22.81
N LEU A 186 2.12 14.52 22.63
CA LEU A 186 1.12 15.36 23.27
C LEU A 186 1.06 15.13 24.79
N VAL A 187 1.04 13.87 25.22
CA VAL A 187 0.96 13.49 26.64
C VAL A 187 2.29 13.74 27.35
N THR A 188 3.40 13.43 26.67
CA THR A 188 4.73 13.42 27.26
C THR A 188 5.47 14.65 26.80
N GLN A 189 5.23 15.79 27.44
CA GLN A 189 5.93 17.05 27.11
C GLN A 189 7.46 16.96 27.34
N ASN A 190 7.92 15.94 28.07
CA ASN A 190 9.35 15.71 28.34
C ASN A 190 10.01 14.86 27.24
N HIS A 191 11.02 15.43 26.56
CA HIS A 191 11.79 14.80 25.50
C HIS A 191 12.40 13.43 25.87
N ILE A 192 12.82 13.24 27.13
CA ILE A 192 13.43 11.98 27.58
C ILE A 192 12.36 10.89 27.65
N ALA A 193 11.20 11.21 28.22
CA ALA A 193 10.13 10.24 28.36
C ALA A 193 9.54 9.85 26.98
N VAL A 194 9.44 10.80 26.03
CA VAL A 194 9.09 10.47 24.62
C VAL A 194 10.06 9.45 24.02
N ARG A 195 11.38 9.61 24.25
CA ARG A 195 12.41 8.67 23.76
C ARG A 195 12.28 7.29 24.38
N ILE A 196 11.94 7.21 25.67
CA ILE A 196 11.72 5.93 26.35
C ILE A 196 10.46 5.25 25.81
N CYS A 197 9.35 5.99 25.67
CA CYS A 197 8.09 5.45 25.15
C CYS A 197 8.24 4.95 23.71
N ILE A 198 8.90 5.70 22.82
CA ILE A 198 9.11 5.25 21.45
C ILE A 198 10.05 4.03 21.38
N SER A 199 11.07 3.96 22.24
CA SER A 199 11.95 2.79 22.33
C SER A 199 11.17 1.53 22.75
N LEU A 200 10.31 1.65 23.78
CA LEU A 200 9.44 0.57 24.21
C LEU A 200 8.46 0.15 23.11
N PHE A 201 7.87 1.11 22.40
CA PHE A 201 6.97 0.84 21.28
C PHE A 201 7.66 0.13 20.12
N VAL A 202 8.86 0.58 19.74
CA VAL A 202 9.68 -0.07 18.71
C VAL A 202 10.08 -1.47 19.14
N GLY A 203 10.42 -1.68 20.43
CA GLY A 203 10.67 -3.00 21.00
C GLY A 203 9.45 -3.92 20.92
N LEU A 204 8.26 -3.40 21.25
CA LEU A 204 6.99 -4.12 21.12
C LEU A 204 6.69 -4.50 19.66
N MET A 205 6.89 -3.57 18.73
CA MET A 205 6.76 -3.87 17.30
C MET A 205 7.82 -4.85 16.81
N GLY A 206 9.03 -4.82 17.39
CA GLY A 206 10.07 -5.81 17.17
C GLY A 206 9.64 -7.22 17.60
N TYR A 207 8.88 -7.34 18.69
CA TYR A 207 8.25 -8.60 19.08
C TYR A 207 7.16 -9.01 18.08
N LEU A 208 6.27 -8.10 17.66
CA LEU A 208 5.28 -8.43 16.62
C LEU A 208 5.93 -8.85 15.29
N LYS A 209 7.14 -8.37 15.02
CA LYS A 209 7.93 -8.73 13.84
C LYS A 209 8.30 -10.22 13.80
N THR A 210 8.33 -10.92 14.93
CA THR A 210 8.64 -12.36 14.95
C THR A 210 7.56 -13.22 14.30
N ASP A 211 6.34 -12.70 14.14
CA ASP A 211 5.28 -13.36 13.38
C ASP A 211 5.41 -13.01 11.88
N PRO A 212 5.68 -14.00 10.99
CA PRO A 212 5.81 -13.77 9.55
C PRO A 212 4.59 -13.12 8.90
N ARG A 213 3.40 -13.25 9.51
CA ARG A 213 2.17 -12.64 8.98
C ARG A 213 2.07 -11.15 9.29
N ARG A 214 2.79 -10.67 10.32
CA ARG A 214 2.70 -9.31 10.85
C ARG A 214 4.00 -8.52 10.70
N GLU A 215 5.08 -9.16 10.24
CA GLU A 215 6.40 -8.56 10.04
C GLU A 215 6.35 -7.22 9.30
N TYR A 216 5.69 -7.18 8.13
CA TYR A 216 5.60 -5.97 7.33
C TYR A 216 4.86 -4.84 8.07
N PHE A 217 3.71 -5.16 8.64
CA PHE A 217 2.89 -4.21 9.39
C PHE A 217 3.67 -3.60 10.57
N ALA A 218 4.31 -4.45 11.38
CA ALA A 218 5.07 -4.02 12.54
C ALA A 218 6.26 -3.14 12.15
N THR A 219 6.98 -3.50 11.08
CA THR A 219 8.11 -2.73 10.58
C THR A 219 7.69 -1.33 10.12
N VAL A 220 6.63 -1.24 9.31
CA VAL A 220 6.13 0.05 8.81
C VAL A 220 5.56 0.93 9.94
N CYS A 221 4.90 0.31 10.92
CA CYS A 221 4.34 1.01 12.07
C CYS A 221 5.45 1.62 12.93
N ALA A 222 6.46 0.82 13.30
CA ALA A 222 7.63 1.27 14.04
C ALA A 222 8.40 2.37 13.30
N GLN A 223 8.61 2.20 11.99
CA GLN A 223 9.29 3.19 11.15
C GLN A 223 8.54 4.52 11.14
N SER A 224 7.22 4.48 10.95
CA SER A 224 6.39 5.70 10.91
C SER A 224 6.40 6.44 12.24
N ALA A 225 6.23 5.72 13.35
CA ALA A 225 6.26 6.31 14.69
C ALA A 225 7.62 6.94 15.00
N SER A 226 8.72 6.26 14.64
CA SER A 226 10.09 6.73 14.87
C SER A 226 10.40 8.01 14.09
N ILE A 227 10.02 8.07 12.80
CA ILE A 227 10.26 9.23 11.95
C ILE A 227 9.51 10.46 12.49
N ILE A 228 8.22 10.32 12.82
CA ILE A 228 7.40 11.43 13.30
C ILE A 228 7.93 11.96 14.64
N THR A 229 8.26 11.05 15.56
CA THR A 229 8.81 11.41 16.87
C THR A 229 10.16 12.12 16.74
N PHE A 230 11.05 11.60 15.88
CA PHE A 230 12.35 12.21 15.62
C PHE A 230 12.21 13.63 15.06
N LEU A 231 11.27 13.82 14.15
CA LEU A 231 11.05 15.09 13.46
C LEU A 231 10.44 16.15 14.39
N SER A 232 9.50 15.74 15.24
CA SER A 232 8.93 16.58 16.28
C SER A 232 10.01 17.08 17.26
N ASN A 233 10.92 16.18 17.67
CA ASN A 233 11.99 16.53 18.59
C ASN A 233 12.99 17.56 18.01
N ARG A 234 13.11 17.67 16.68
CA ARG A 234 14.03 18.61 16.02
C ARG A 234 13.49 20.04 15.98
N THR A 235 12.18 20.20 15.85
CA THR A 235 11.54 21.50 15.62
C THR A 235 10.93 22.09 16.89
N GLY A 236 10.66 21.27 17.92
CA GLY A 236 10.15 21.74 19.22
C GLY A 236 8.79 22.42 19.18
N GLN A 237 8.14 22.48 18.00
CA GLN A 237 6.86 23.15 17.78
C GLN A 237 5.74 22.12 17.59
N MET A 238 4.62 22.30 18.28
CA MET A 238 3.42 21.44 18.12
C MET A 238 2.87 21.48 16.68
N ASN A 239 2.99 22.61 15.99
CA ASN A 239 2.50 22.75 14.61
C ASN A 239 3.26 21.84 13.63
N SER A 240 4.55 21.58 13.85
CA SER A 240 5.34 20.70 12.99
C SER A 240 4.96 19.22 13.16
N LEU A 241 4.44 18.83 14.32
CA LEU A 241 3.96 17.47 14.59
C LEU A 241 2.70 17.17 13.77
N ASN A 242 1.70 18.07 13.81
CA ASN A 242 0.47 17.94 13.01
C ASN A 242 0.81 17.84 11.52
N GLN A 243 1.73 18.69 11.07
CA GLN A 243 2.25 18.67 9.71
C GLN A 243 2.88 17.29 9.43
N ALA A 244 3.85 16.83 10.22
CA ALA A 244 4.56 15.57 9.97
C ALA A 244 3.62 14.35 9.88
N VAL A 245 2.61 14.27 10.77
CA VAL A 245 1.60 13.22 10.76
C VAL A 245 0.77 13.28 9.47
N LEU A 246 0.25 14.45 9.13
CA LEU A 246 -0.55 14.66 7.92
C LEU A 246 0.27 14.44 6.64
N ALA A 247 1.56 14.76 6.65
CA ALA A 247 2.51 14.44 5.57
C ALA A 247 2.53 12.96 5.29
N ARG A 248 2.74 12.20 6.37
CA ARG A 248 3.04 10.79 6.30
C ARG A 248 1.83 10.03 5.76
N THR A 249 0.65 10.36 6.27
CA THR A 249 -0.62 9.75 5.87
C THR A 249 -0.99 10.15 4.44
N SER A 250 -0.92 11.44 4.10
CA SER A 250 -1.27 11.93 2.75
C SER A 250 -0.34 11.41 1.65
N LEU A 251 0.98 11.42 1.86
CA LEU A 251 1.95 10.91 0.87
C LEU A 251 1.87 9.39 0.71
N THR A 252 1.61 8.66 1.79
CA THR A 252 1.38 7.20 1.72
C THR A 252 0.12 6.90 0.91
N PHE A 253 -0.97 7.62 1.19
CA PHE A 253 -2.22 7.47 0.46
C PHE A 253 -2.07 7.82 -1.02
N LEU A 254 -1.40 8.94 -1.32
CA LEU A 254 -1.15 9.37 -2.69
C LEU A 254 -0.34 8.32 -3.48
N GLY A 255 0.71 7.76 -2.87
CA GLY A 255 1.50 6.68 -3.50
C GLY A 255 0.66 5.44 -3.79
N ILE A 256 -0.14 4.98 -2.82
CA ILE A 256 -1.07 3.85 -3.00
C ILE A 256 -2.07 4.15 -4.12
N PHE A 257 -2.68 5.33 -4.11
CA PHE A 257 -3.70 5.74 -5.07
C PHE A 257 -3.16 5.77 -6.50
N ILE A 258 -1.99 6.38 -6.70
CA ILE A 258 -1.33 6.45 -8.01
C ILE A 258 -0.99 5.04 -8.50
N HIS A 259 -0.43 4.20 -7.63
CA HIS A 259 -0.11 2.83 -7.99
C HIS A 259 -1.35 2.02 -8.40
N VAL A 260 -2.46 2.15 -7.67
CA VAL A 260 -3.72 1.45 -7.97
C VAL A 260 -4.30 1.94 -9.30
N ILE A 261 -4.32 3.25 -9.56
CA ILE A 261 -4.81 3.79 -10.84
C ILE A 261 -3.99 3.25 -12.01
N ILE A 262 -2.67 3.39 -11.94
CA ILE A 262 -1.77 2.95 -13.01
C ILE A 262 -1.88 1.44 -13.18
N SER A 263 -2.06 0.72 -12.07
CA SER A 263 -2.22 -0.71 -12.10
C SER A 263 -3.48 -1.16 -12.81
N ASN A 264 -4.58 -0.43 -12.62
CA ASN A 264 -5.84 -0.69 -13.29
C ASN A 264 -5.86 -0.20 -14.74
N LEU A 265 -5.11 0.87 -15.06
CA LEU A 265 -5.12 1.50 -16.39
C LEU A 265 -4.27 0.73 -17.42
N LEU A 266 -3.03 0.37 -17.06
CA LEU A 266 -2.06 -0.16 -18.03
C LEU A 266 -2.33 -1.60 -18.44
N LEU A 267 -2.76 -2.41 -17.48
CA LEU A 267 -3.02 -3.83 -17.67
C LEU A 267 -4.13 -4.21 -16.70
N PRO A 268 -5.40 -3.90 -17.00
CA PRO A 268 -6.49 -4.56 -16.31
C PRO A 268 -6.30 -6.05 -16.59
N ILE A 269 -5.70 -6.78 -15.65
CA ILE A 269 -5.58 -8.24 -15.74
C ILE A 269 -7.01 -8.72 -15.62
N THR A 270 -7.66 -8.82 -16.77
CA THR A 270 -9.03 -9.23 -16.88
C THR A 270 -9.00 -10.69 -16.44
N ALA A 271 -9.50 -10.96 -15.24
CA ALA A 271 -9.65 -12.30 -14.69
C ALA A 271 -10.28 -13.28 -15.72
N ARG A 272 -11.01 -12.75 -16.71
CA ARG A 272 -11.52 -13.45 -17.90
C ARG A 272 -10.45 -14.20 -18.71
N ALA A 273 -9.25 -13.66 -18.91
CA ALA A 273 -8.17 -14.32 -19.65
C ALA A 273 -7.66 -15.58 -18.93
N LEU A 274 -7.69 -15.57 -17.60
CA LEU A 274 -7.32 -16.70 -16.75
C LEU A 274 -8.44 -17.75 -16.68
N ILE A 275 -9.71 -17.33 -16.71
CA ILE A 275 -10.88 -18.24 -16.74
C ILE A 275 -10.94 -19.03 -18.05
N LYS A 276 -10.69 -18.38 -19.20
CA LYS A 276 -10.74 -19.05 -20.51
C LYS A 276 -9.69 -20.16 -20.64
N LYS A 277 -8.55 -20.04 -19.96
CA LYS A 277 -7.47 -21.06 -19.97
C LYS A 277 -7.77 -22.25 -19.06
N LYS A 278 -8.43 -22.05 -17.92
CA LYS A 278 -8.82 -23.13 -16.99
C LYS A 278 -9.91 -24.05 -17.58
N GLY A 279 -10.84 -23.49 -18.36
CA GLY A 279 -11.85 -24.28 -19.08
C GLY A 279 -11.24 -25.26 -20.10
N ASN A 280 -10.18 -24.84 -20.82
CA ASN A 280 -9.53 -25.69 -21.82
C ASN A 280 -8.71 -26.84 -21.22
N HIS A 281 -8.08 -26.66 -20.06
CA HIS A 281 -7.28 -27.72 -19.43
C HIS A 281 -8.14 -28.81 -18.77
N SER A 282 -9.26 -28.44 -18.14
CA SER A 282 -10.22 -29.44 -17.62
C SER A 282 -10.91 -30.23 -18.73
N PHE A 283 -11.12 -29.63 -19.91
CA PHE A 283 -11.73 -30.33 -21.04
C PHE A 283 -10.77 -31.31 -21.73
N MET A 284 -9.46 -31.07 -21.67
CA MET A 284 -8.46 -31.99 -22.23
C MET A 284 -8.22 -33.25 -21.38
N LEU A 285 -8.42 -33.18 -20.06
CA LEU A 285 -8.29 -34.35 -19.17
C LEU A 285 -9.49 -35.31 -19.23
N PHE A 286 -10.58 -34.92 -19.91
CA PHE A 286 -11.80 -35.72 -20.07
C PHE A 286 -12.00 -36.24 -21.50
N LYS A 287 -10.94 -36.39 -22.29
CA LYS A 287 -11.02 -37.17 -23.54
C LYS A 287 -10.86 -38.65 -23.23
N PRO A 288 -11.94 -39.47 -23.27
CA PRO A 288 -11.80 -40.92 -23.16
C PRO A 288 -10.95 -41.42 -24.34
N LYS A 289 -9.92 -42.21 -24.04
CA LYS A 289 -9.22 -42.99 -25.07
C LYS A 289 -10.24 -43.97 -25.66
N LYS A 290 -10.47 -43.84 -26.97
CA LYS A 290 -11.12 -44.88 -27.77
C LYS A 290 -10.09 -45.94 -28.13
#